data_AF-A0A7W4GFF3-F1
#
_entry.id   AF-A0A7W4GFF3-F1
#
_cell.length_a   1.000
_cell.length_b   1.000
_cell.length_c   1.000
_cell.angle_alpha   90.00
_cell.angle_beta   90.00
_cell.angle_gamma   90.00
#
_symmetry.space_group_name_H-M   'P 1'
#
loop_
_entity.id
_entity.type
_entity.pdbx_description
1 polymer ?
#
loop_
_entity_poly.entity_id
_entity_poly.type
_entity_poly.pdbx_seq_one_letter_code
_entity_poly.pdbx_strand_id
1 'polypeptide(L)'
;MGDVESYENYGEILKEAGELLDSYVVPIFCLDKFNRPEMEGTGFFLEYNLGIYFITASHVIDAIQSAKSHFIIAIHTEMFQLSLAGSKRTVNSESEVADSQFDLAAIQINPENDNYEQCQKLAIPTNKTTLNKSFLNVDMQILQGFPSSKNKTAKCLNNQTKHFSGALWTYSFNFFQNCNFSKFNKEAGSHYPIHWSKKIKGQKTLHPRGCSGGPYWFIPNKNKINEYYLAGVFIEYYEKDEIAFVTRIEHAIELVQQFDAKHI
;
A
#
# COMPACT_ATOMS: atom_id res chain seq x y z
N MET A 1 -33.50 1.87 16.16
CA MET A 1 -33.55 3.12 15.38
C MET A 1 -32.12 3.55 15.19
N GLY A 2 -31.52 3.17 14.05
CA GLY A 2 -30.13 3.53 13.76
C GLY A 2 -30.09 4.95 13.24
N ASP A 3 -29.25 5.79 13.85
CA ASP A 3 -28.97 7.13 13.35
C ASP A 3 -28.59 7.04 11.87
N VAL A 4 -29.38 7.71 11.04
CA VAL A 4 -28.96 8.05 9.68
C VAL A 4 -27.90 9.13 9.85
N GLU A 5 -26.68 8.69 10.14
CA GLU A 5 -25.52 9.57 10.18
C GLU A 5 -25.42 10.27 8.81
N SER A 6 -25.30 11.59 8.84
CA SER A 6 -25.21 12.35 7.60
C SER A 6 -23.91 11.96 6.88
N TYR A 7 -23.97 11.88 5.55
CA TYR A 7 -22.78 11.63 4.73
C TYR A 7 -21.66 12.65 4.98
N GLU A 8 -22.00 13.85 5.45
CA GLU A 8 -21.06 14.91 5.81
C GLU A 8 -20.24 14.51 7.04
N ASN A 9 -20.87 14.02 8.11
CA ASN A 9 -20.18 13.58 9.32
C ASN A 9 -19.20 12.42 9.02
N TYR A 10 -19.63 11.45 8.23
CA TYR A 10 -18.74 10.35 7.81
C TYR A 10 -17.56 10.86 6.96
N GLY A 11 -17.79 11.85 6.10
CA GLY A 11 -16.75 12.46 5.27
C GLY A 11 -15.67 13.17 6.09
N GLU A 12 -16.06 13.86 7.16
CA GLU A 12 -15.13 14.51 8.10
C GLU A 12 -14.30 13.48 8.88
N ILE A 13 -14.94 12.44 9.42
CA ILE A 13 -14.25 11.35 10.12
C ILE A 13 -13.26 10.65 9.18
N LEU A 14 -13.66 10.37 7.94
CA LEU A 14 -12.77 9.76 6.94
C LEU A 14 -11.56 10.65 6.63
N LYS A 15 -11.77 11.96 6.54
CA LYS A 15 -10.69 12.91 6.30
C LYS A 15 -9.69 12.91 7.46
N GLU A 16 -10.18 13.01 8.70
CA GLU A 16 -9.34 12.99 9.90
C GLU A 16 -8.58 11.66 10.04
N ALA A 17 -9.26 10.54 9.79
CA ALA A 17 -8.62 9.22 9.75
C ALA A 17 -7.56 9.12 8.65
N GLY A 18 -7.81 9.70 7.47
CA GLY A 18 -6.82 9.78 6.39
C GLY A 18 -5.57 10.56 6.82
N GLU A 19 -5.76 11.78 7.30
CA GLU A 19 -4.67 12.67 7.76
C GLU A 19 -3.79 12.02 8.84
N LEU A 20 -4.40 11.24 9.75
CA LEU A 20 -3.68 10.46 10.77
C LEU A 20 -2.77 9.39 10.16
N LEU A 21 -3.19 8.78 9.05
CA LEU A 21 -2.52 7.65 8.43
C LEU A 21 -1.55 8.05 7.32
N ASP A 22 -1.65 9.28 6.81
CA ASP A 22 -0.92 9.78 5.64
C ASP A 22 0.60 9.59 5.73
N SER A 23 1.18 9.74 6.93
CA SER A 23 2.62 9.62 7.15
C SER A 23 3.19 8.22 6.86
N TYR A 24 2.35 7.19 6.89
CA TYR A 24 2.78 5.81 6.64
C TYR A 24 2.85 5.45 5.16
N VAL A 25 2.34 6.32 4.28
CA VAL A 25 2.14 6.02 2.86
C VAL A 25 3.24 6.65 2.03
N VAL A 26 3.99 5.81 1.32
CA VAL A 26 5.21 6.22 0.63
C VAL A 26 5.05 6.02 -0.87
N PRO A 27 5.20 7.07 -1.70
CA PRO A 27 5.18 6.92 -3.15
C PRO A 27 6.45 6.25 -3.66
N ILE A 28 6.31 5.45 -4.73
CA ILE A 28 7.41 4.76 -5.40
C ILE A 28 7.52 5.25 -6.83
N PHE A 29 8.74 5.51 -7.27
CA PHE A 29 9.06 6.00 -8.60
C PHE A 29 10.07 5.11 -9.30
N CYS A 30 9.94 5.05 -10.62
CA CYS A 30 11.02 4.71 -11.52
C CYS A 30 11.56 6.00 -12.17
N LEU A 31 12.84 6.06 -12.53
CA LEU A 31 13.35 7.09 -13.43
C LEU A 31 13.13 6.68 -14.88
N ASP A 32 12.54 7.58 -15.67
CA ASP A 32 12.50 7.42 -17.11
C ASP A 32 13.88 7.64 -17.75
N LYS A 33 13.96 7.46 -19.08
CA LYS A 33 15.20 7.66 -19.86
C LYS A 33 15.79 9.08 -19.80
N PHE A 34 15.07 10.04 -19.23
CA PHE A 34 15.50 11.43 -19.04
C PHE A 34 15.73 11.76 -17.55
N ASN A 35 15.84 10.74 -16.68
CA ASN A 35 15.97 10.88 -15.23
C ASN A 35 14.80 11.65 -14.58
N ARG A 36 13.59 11.52 -15.15
CA ARG A 36 12.37 12.07 -14.57
C ARG A 36 11.66 10.97 -13.77
N PRO A 37 11.33 11.18 -12.49
CA PRO A 37 10.66 10.19 -11.65
C PRO A 37 9.21 10.00 -12.10
N GLU A 38 8.85 8.83 -12.60
CA GLU A 38 7.47 8.44 -12.93
C GLU A 38 6.90 7.58 -11.80
N MET A 39 5.69 7.89 -11.35
CA MET A 39 5.00 7.16 -10.29
C MET A 39 4.70 5.73 -10.76
N GLU A 40 5.29 4.75 -10.09
CA GLU A 40 5.08 3.33 -10.39
C GLU A 40 4.08 2.71 -9.40
N GLY A 41 4.17 3.07 -8.13
CA GLY A 41 3.36 2.45 -7.09
C GLY A 41 3.39 3.19 -5.77
N THR A 42 2.91 2.51 -4.75
CA THR A 42 2.89 2.95 -3.35
C THR A 42 3.52 1.86 -2.49
N GLY A 43 4.07 2.21 -1.34
CA GLY A 43 4.49 1.27 -0.32
C GLY A 43 4.37 1.89 1.06
N PHE A 44 4.89 1.18 2.05
CA PHE A 44 4.94 1.63 3.43
C PHE A 44 6.08 0.92 4.17
N PHE A 45 6.50 1.47 5.31
CA PHE A 45 7.46 0.81 6.18
C PHE A 45 6.76 -0.02 7.25
N LEU A 46 7.26 -1.21 7.51
CA LEU A 46 6.81 -2.13 8.55
C LEU A 46 7.98 -2.43 9.48
N GLU A 47 7.75 -2.30 10.79
CA GLU A 47 8.70 -2.75 11.81
C GLU A 47 8.32 -4.15 12.26
N TYR A 48 9.27 -5.08 12.19
CA TYR A 48 9.13 -6.46 12.64
C TYR A 48 10.46 -6.96 13.23
N ASN A 49 10.45 -7.58 14.41
CA ASN A 49 11.66 -8.10 15.09
C ASN A 49 12.84 -7.09 15.14
N LEU A 50 12.56 -5.80 15.43
CA LEU A 50 13.54 -4.69 15.44
C LEU A 50 14.12 -4.32 14.05
N GLY A 51 13.74 -5.03 12.99
CA GLY A 51 14.06 -4.69 11.61
C GLY A 51 13.01 -3.76 11.00
N ILE A 52 13.43 -2.95 10.03
CA ILE A 52 12.55 -2.10 9.22
C ILE A 52 12.52 -2.64 7.79
N TYR A 53 11.32 -2.82 7.26
CA TYR A 53 11.09 -3.38 5.94
C TYR A 53 10.18 -2.46 5.15
N PHE A 54 10.57 -2.16 3.91
CA PHE A 54 9.68 -1.49 2.97
C PHE A 54 8.85 -2.52 2.24
N ILE A 55 7.53 -2.40 2.33
CA ILE A 55 6.55 -3.32 1.75
C ILE A 55 5.88 -2.65 0.56
N THR A 56 5.73 -3.39 -0.54
CA THR A 56 5.00 -2.95 -1.73
C THR A 56 4.49 -4.17 -2.53
N ALA A 57 3.89 -3.94 -3.70
CA ALA A 57 3.48 -5.01 -4.60
C ALA A 57 4.68 -5.54 -5.43
N SER A 58 4.69 -6.84 -5.73
CA SER A 58 5.79 -7.50 -6.44
C SER A 58 5.96 -6.97 -7.86
N HIS A 59 4.85 -6.74 -8.59
CA HIS A 59 4.91 -6.18 -9.94
C HIS A 59 5.49 -4.75 -10.01
N VAL A 60 5.46 -3.98 -8.93
CA VAL A 60 6.12 -2.65 -8.88
C VAL A 60 7.63 -2.82 -9.00
N ILE A 61 8.20 -3.83 -8.33
CA ILE A 61 9.62 -4.17 -8.48
C ILE A 61 9.91 -4.65 -9.90
N ASP A 62 9.06 -5.51 -10.48
CA ASP A 62 9.24 -5.98 -11.86
C ASP A 62 9.27 -4.82 -12.85
N ALA A 63 8.37 -3.86 -12.71
CA ALA A 63 8.30 -2.71 -13.61
C ALA A 63 9.60 -1.89 -13.55
N ILE A 64 10.13 -1.64 -12.35
CA ILE A 64 11.38 -0.90 -12.14
C ILE A 64 12.59 -1.67 -12.70
N GLN A 65 12.68 -2.98 -12.44
CA GLN A 65 13.75 -3.83 -12.95
C GLN A 65 13.71 -3.96 -14.48
N SER A 66 12.52 -4.12 -15.06
CA SER A 66 12.31 -4.19 -16.51
C SER A 66 12.69 -2.89 -17.20
N ALA A 67 12.42 -1.75 -16.56
CA ALA A 67 12.87 -0.44 -17.02
C ALA A 67 14.38 -0.21 -16.83
N LYS A 68 15.09 -1.13 -16.16
CA LYS A 68 16.51 -0.98 -15.74
C LYS A 68 16.72 0.33 -14.97
N SER A 69 15.76 0.66 -14.11
CA SER A 69 15.70 1.94 -13.41
C SER A 69 16.04 1.79 -11.93
N HIS A 70 16.26 2.92 -11.28
CA HIS A 70 16.46 2.99 -9.83
C HIS A 70 15.12 2.91 -9.09
N PHE A 71 15.09 2.18 -7.98
CA PHE A 71 13.95 2.17 -7.07
C PHE A 71 14.01 3.41 -6.18
N ILE A 72 13.14 4.38 -6.44
CA ILE A 72 13.13 5.66 -5.73
C ILE A 72 11.85 5.75 -4.91
N ILE A 73 11.99 6.24 -3.68
CA ILE A 73 10.85 6.60 -2.85
C ILE A 73 10.93 8.07 -2.46
N ALA A 74 9.83 8.64 -1.98
CA ALA A 74 9.87 9.98 -1.38
C ALA A 74 9.31 10.00 0.05
N ILE A 75 10.06 10.61 0.97
CA ILE A 75 9.62 10.90 2.34
C ILE A 75 9.65 12.42 2.53
N HIS A 76 8.58 13.01 3.07
CA HIS A 76 8.49 14.46 3.32
C HIS A 76 8.96 15.33 2.14
N THR A 77 8.59 14.93 0.91
CA THR A 77 8.96 15.54 -0.39
C THR A 77 10.37 15.25 -0.91
N GLU A 78 11.27 14.71 -0.07
CA GLU A 78 12.63 14.35 -0.46
C GLU A 78 12.66 12.97 -1.10
N MET A 79 13.31 12.86 -2.26
CA MET A 79 13.46 11.59 -2.97
C MET A 79 14.80 10.95 -2.64
N PHE A 80 14.79 9.65 -2.37
CA PHE A 80 16.01 8.88 -2.22
C PHE A 80 15.86 7.47 -2.79
N GLN A 81 17.00 6.89 -3.13
CA GLN A 81 17.08 5.57 -3.75
C GLN A 81 17.16 4.50 -2.66
N LEU A 82 16.35 3.45 -2.81
CA LEU A 82 16.53 2.21 -2.06
C LEU A 82 17.24 1.17 -2.91
N SER A 83 18.09 0.37 -2.28
CA SER A 83 18.68 -0.80 -2.92
C SER A 83 17.65 -1.92 -3.00
N LEU A 84 17.51 -2.51 -4.19
CA LEU A 84 16.74 -3.75 -4.37
C LEU A 84 17.56 -5.01 -4.02
N ALA A 85 18.84 -4.86 -3.68
CA ALA A 85 19.69 -5.99 -3.34
C ALA A 85 19.13 -6.73 -2.11
N GLY A 86 18.92 -8.04 -2.23
CA GLY A 86 18.36 -8.85 -1.16
C GLY A 86 16.85 -8.72 -0.96
N SER A 87 16.13 -7.99 -1.82
CA SER A 87 14.66 -7.93 -1.76
C SER A 87 14.04 -9.32 -1.84
N LYS A 88 12.99 -9.55 -1.04
CA LYS A 88 12.19 -10.76 -1.06
C LYS A 88 10.87 -10.49 -1.76
N ARG A 89 10.36 -11.48 -2.48
CA ARG A 89 9.15 -11.37 -3.29
C ARG A 89 8.36 -12.67 -3.17
N THR A 90 7.03 -12.58 -3.16
CA THR A 90 6.21 -13.75 -3.46
C THR A 90 6.34 -14.02 -4.95
N VAL A 91 6.97 -15.14 -5.29
CA VAL A 91 7.19 -15.57 -6.67
C VAL A 91 6.50 -16.90 -6.90
N ASN A 92 5.99 -17.12 -8.11
CA ASN A 92 5.56 -18.44 -8.50
C ASN A 92 6.80 -19.35 -8.58
N SER A 93 6.78 -20.45 -7.84
CA SER A 93 7.91 -21.37 -7.65
C SER A 93 8.47 -21.94 -8.96
N GLU A 94 7.71 -21.90 -10.06
CA GLU A 94 8.13 -22.44 -11.35
C GLU A 94 8.81 -21.41 -12.28
N SER A 95 8.64 -20.11 -12.05
CA SER A 95 9.06 -19.09 -13.02
C SER A 95 9.88 -17.94 -12.45
N GLU A 96 10.05 -17.86 -11.12
CA GLU A 96 10.62 -16.68 -10.42
C GLU A 96 9.92 -15.35 -10.75
N VAL A 97 8.78 -15.39 -11.44
CA VAL A 97 7.93 -14.24 -11.74
C VAL A 97 7.05 -13.97 -10.53
N ALA A 98 6.63 -12.70 -10.36
CA ALA A 98 5.64 -12.31 -9.35
C ALA A 98 4.49 -13.32 -9.27
N ASP A 99 4.26 -13.83 -8.07
CA ASP A 99 3.12 -14.68 -7.80
C ASP A 99 1.85 -13.86 -7.98
N SER A 100 1.05 -14.22 -8.98
CA SER A 100 -0.23 -13.61 -9.25
C SER A 100 -1.21 -13.71 -8.07
N GLN A 101 -0.98 -14.61 -7.11
CA GLN A 101 -1.84 -14.75 -5.94
C GLN A 101 -1.59 -13.60 -4.96
N PHE A 102 -0.43 -13.59 -4.29
CA PHE A 102 -0.14 -12.63 -3.22
C PHE A 102 0.46 -11.31 -3.69
N ASP A 103 1.28 -11.35 -4.75
CA ASP A 103 1.90 -10.18 -5.37
C ASP A 103 2.56 -9.19 -4.37
N LEU A 104 3.34 -9.71 -3.43
CA LEU A 104 4.04 -8.93 -2.40
C LEU A 104 5.55 -8.86 -2.65
N ALA A 105 6.14 -7.75 -2.24
CA ALA A 105 7.57 -7.58 -2.10
C ALA A 105 7.95 -6.88 -0.80
N ALA A 106 9.12 -7.24 -0.28
CA ALA A 106 9.72 -6.67 0.91
C ALA A 106 11.20 -6.35 0.68
N ILE A 107 11.64 -5.19 1.13
CA ILE A 107 13.04 -4.74 1.10
C ILE A 107 13.44 -4.42 2.53
N GLN A 108 14.45 -5.11 3.06
CA GLN A 108 15.00 -4.77 4.37
C GLN A 108 15.82 -3.47 4.29
N ILE A 109 15.55 -2.52 5.18
CA ILE A 109 16.30 -1.28 5.26
C ILE A 109 17.52 -1.52 6.15
N ASN A 110 18.72 -1.37 5.58
CA ASN A 110 19.97 -1.49 6.31
C ASN A 110 20.07 -0.38 7.38
N PRO A 111 20.38 -0.70 8.66
CA PRO A 111 20.68 0.30 9.69
C PRO A 111 21.74 1.34 9.32
N GLU A 112 22.65 1.02 8.41
CA GLU A 112 23.68 1.93 7.89
C GLU A 112 23.16 2.86 6.78
N ASN A 113 21.89 2.76 6.38
CA ASN A 113 21.31 3.67 5.40
C ASN A 113 21.18 5.08 5.99
N ASP A 114 21.62 6.11 5.25
CA ASP A 114 21.56 7.52 5.69
C ASP A 114 20.14 7.98 6.10
N ASN A 115 19.10 7.37 5.54
CA ASN A 115 17.70 7.68 5.82
C ASN A 115 17.04 6.69 6.78
N TYR A 116 17.80 5.79 7.43
CA TYR A 116 17.24 4.76 8.31
C TYR A 116 16.37 5.34 9.43
N GLU A 117 16.80 6.42 10.08
CA GLU A 117 16.02 7.08 11.15
C GLU A 117 14.67 7.60 10.63
N GLN A 118 14.63 8.13 9.41
CA GLN A 118 13.38 8.58 8.80
C GLN A 118 12.46 7.40 8.49
N CYS A 119 13.00 6.34 7.90
CA CYS A 119 12.26 5.10 7.63
C CYS A 119 11.70 4.49 8.93
N GLN A 120 12.47 4.50 10.01
CA GLN A 120 12.06 4.00 11.32
C GLN A 120 10.92 4.81 11.92
N LYS A 121 10.97 6.16 11.87
CA LYS A 121 9.89 7.03 12.36
C LYS A 121 8.56 6.81 11.63
N LEU A 122 8.62 6.40 10.38
CA LEU A 122 7.45 6.11 9.55
C LEU A 122 7.09 4.62 9.52
N ALA A 123 7.81 3.77 10.25
CA ALA A 123 7.52 2.35 10.28
C ALA A 123 6.26 2.08 11.10
N ILE A 124 5.39 1.26 10.55
CA ILE A 124 4.20 0.78 11.23
C ILE A 124 4.65 -0.34 12.17
N PRO A 125 4.46 -0.21 13.50
CA PRO A 125 4.84 -1.27 14.41
C PRO A 125 3.95 -2.49 14.22
N THR A 126 4.51 -3.70 14.33
CA THR A 126 3.75 -4.96 14.16
C THR A 126 2.50 -5.02 15.05
N ASN A 127 2.52 -4.42 16.24
CA ASN A 127 1.35 -4.39 17.14
C ASN A 127 0.17 -3.56 16.59
N LYS A 128 0.41 -2.66 15.62
CA LYS A 128 -0.58 -1.90 14.86
C LYS A 128 -1.02 -2.60 13.57
N THR A 129 -0.74 -3.89 13.41
CA THR A 129 -1.30 -4.72 12.33
C THR A 129 -2.51 -5.52 12.82
N THR A 130 -3.24 -6.17 11.91
CA THR A 130 -4.28 -7.14 12.27
C THR A 130 -3.75 -8.51 12.66
N LEU A 131 -2.43 -8.73 12.63
CA LEU A 131 -1.83 -10.00 13.02
C LEU A 131 -2.31 -10.41 14.41
N ASN A 132 -2.85 -11.63 14.51
CA ASN A 132 -3.41 -12.22 15.73
C ASN A 132 -4.56 -11.40 16.36
N LYS A 133 -5.24 -10.56 15.57
CA LYS A 133 -6.42 -9.82 15.99
C LYS A 133 -7.64 -10.28 15.22
N SER A 134 -8.77 -10.28 15.91
CA SER A 134 -10.08 -10.45 15.29
C SER A 134 -10.97 -9.29 15.74
N PHE A 135 -11.81 -8.83 14.83
CA PHE A 135 -12.74 -7.74 15.09
C PHE A 135 -14.15 -8.27 14.86
N LEU A 136 -15.04 -8.04 15.84
CA LEU A 136 -16.46 -8.33 15.67
C LEU A 136 -17.09 -7.44 14.60
N ASN A 137 -16.61 -6.20 14.50
CA ASN A 137 -17.05 -5.21 13.54
C ASN A 137 -15.88 -4.32 13.12
N VAL A 138 -15.93 -3.84 11.87
CA VAL A 138 -15.02 -2.83 11.33
C VAL A 138 -15.85 -1.74 10.68
N ASP A 139 -15.87 -0.57 11.31
CA ASP A 139 -16.65 0.58 10.84
C ASP A 139 -16.07 1.21 9.56
N MET A 140 -14.75 1.18 9.40
CA MET A 140 -14.09 1.76 8.22
C MET A 140 -12.98 0.87 7.70
N GLN A 141 -12.96 0.71 6.38
CA GLN A 141 -11.86 0.11 5.65
C GLN A 141 -11.26 1.16 4.73
N ILE A 142 -9.98 1.46 4.92
CA ILE A 142 -9.32 2.57 4.24
C ILE A 142 -8.18 2.04 3.38
N LEU A 143 -8.16 2.39 2.10
CA LEU A 143 -6.96 2.28 1.26
C LEU A 143 -6.36 3.66 1.09
N GLN A 144 -5.04 3.75 1.21
CA GLN A 144 -4.30 4.94 0.80
C GLN A 144 -3.28 4.62 -0.28
N GLY A 145 -3.11 5.56 -1.21
CA GLY A 145 -2.04 5.48 -2.20
C GLY A 145 -1.98 6.67 -3.13
N PHE A 146 -1.00 6.64 -4.03
CA PHE A 146 -0.69 7.73 -4.95
C PHE A 146 -1.18 7.42 -6.37
N PRO A 147 -2.44 7.76 -6.72
CA PRO A 147 -2.97 7.46 -8.03
C PRO A 147 -2.20 8.23 -9.11
N SER A 148 -1.67 7.52 -10.11
CA SER A 148 -0.81 8.09 -11.17
C SER A 148 -1.50 9.20 -11.95
N SER A 149 -2.83 9.17 -12.05
CA SER A 149 -3.61 10.21 -12.73
C SER A 149 -3.55 11.58 -12.04
N LYS A 150 -3.32 11.62 -10.73
CA LYS A 150 -3.12 12.84 -9.94
C LYS A 150 -1.64 13.17 -9.73
N ASN A 151 -0.78 12.16 -9.76
CA ASN A 151 0.63 12.25 -9.42
C ASN A 151 1.56 12.20 -10.65
N LYS A 152 1.14 12.80 -11.77
CA LYS A 152 2.02 12.90 -12.95
C LYS A 152 3.20 13.80 -12.63
N THR A 153 4.42 13.32 -12.90
CA THR A 153 5.70 13.99 -12.64
C THR A 153 5.71 15.45 -13.06
N ALA A 154 5.21 15.74 -14.27
CA ALA A 154 5.16 17.09 -14.83
C ALA A 154 4.39 18.11 -13.97
N LYS A 155 3.54 17.64 -13.06
CA LYS A 155 2.74 18.48 -12.16
C LYS A 155 3.29 18.53 -10.73
N CYS A 156 3.91 17.45 -10.28
CA CYS A 156 4.24 17.25 -8.87
C CYS A 156 5.73 17.43 -8.55
N LEU A 157 6.62 17.37 -9.55
CA LEU A 157 8.06 17.49 -9.34
C LEU A 157 8.55 18.91 -9.60
N ASN A 158 9.22 19.49 -8.61
CA ASN A 158 10.04 20.67 -8.82
C ASN A 158 11.40 20.26 -9.39
N ASN A 159 11.69 20.60 -10.65
CA ASN A 159 12.93 20.21 -11.31
C ASN A 159 14.20 20.87 -10.74
N GLN A 160 14.06 22.01 -10.05
CA GLN A 160 15.18 22.75 -9.45
C GLN A 160 15.57 22.16 -8.11
N THR A 161 14.59 21.93 -7.22
CA THR A 161 14.86 21.40 -5.87
C THR A 161 14.84 19.86 -5.82
N LYS A 162 14.33 19.21 -6.87
CA LYS A 162 14.02 17.77 -6.89
C LYS A 162 13.03 17.35 -5.80
N HIS A 163 12.20 18.27 -5.30
CA HIS A 163 11.15 17.95 -4.34
C HIS A 163 9.88 17.46 -5.05
N PHE A 164 9.27 16.42 -4.49
CA PHE A 164 8.01 15.87 -4.95
C PHE A 164 6.84 16.34 -4.06
N SER A 165 5.80 16.87 -4.69
CA SER A 165 4.54 17.31 -4.06
C SER A 165 3.36 16.51 -4.63
N GLY A 166 3.22 15.28 -4.14
CA GLY A 166 2.15 14.38 -4.57
C GLY A 166 0.83 14.62 -3.87
N ALA A 167 -0.26 14.22 -4.53
CA ALA A 167 -1.57 14.07 -3.94
C ALA A 167 -1.78 12.62 -3.51
N LEU A 168 -1.67 12.38 -2.21
CA LEU A 168 -2.14 11.15 -1.57
C LEU A 168 -3.67 11.09 -1.64
N TRP A 169 -4.22 9.89 -1.83
CA TRP A 169 -5.66 9.69 -1.90
C TRP A 169 -6.11 8.64 -0.89
N THR A 170 -7.14 8.99 -0.12
CA THR A 170 -7.79 8.13 0.87
C THR A 170 -9.11 7.63 0.30
N TYR A 171 -9.25 6.31 0.18
CA TYR A 171 -10.45 5.63 -0.29
C TYR A 171 -11.09 4.88 0.87
N SER A 172 -12.42 4.92 0.98
CA SER A 172 -13.17 4.13 1.94
C SER A 172 -14.12 3.15 1.26
N PHE A 173 -14.27 1.95 1.83
CA PHE A 173 -15.06 0.87 1.25
C PHE A 173 -15.91 0.14 2.27
N ASN A 174 -16.99 -0.45 1.75
CA ASN A 174 -17.76 -1.47 2.46
C ASN A 174 -17.18 -2.86 2.19
N PHE A 175 -17.39 -3.80 3.11
CA PHE A 175 -16.97 -5.18 2.93
C PHE A 175 -17.70 -5.81 1.74
N PHE A 176 -16.96 -6.48 0.86
CA PHE A 176 -17.55 -7.22 -0.24
C PHE A 176 -17.59 -8.72 0.08
N GLN A 177 -18.75 -9.20 0.53
CA GLN A 177 -18.87 -10.56 1.06
C GLN A 177 -19.05 -11.65 -0.03
N ASN A 178 -19.47 -11.27 -1.23
CA ASN A 178 -19.88 -12.21 -2.29
C ASN A 178 -18.88 -12.24 -3.46
N CYS A 179 -17.58 -12.42 -3.16
CA CYS A 179 -16.55 -12.52 -4.19
C CYS A 179 -16.33 -13.95 -4.66
N ASN A 180 -16.26 -14.16 -5.98
CA ASN A 180 -15.76 -15.42 -6.54
C ASN A 180 -14.23 -15.36 -6.67
N PHE A 181 -13.52 -15.72 -5.60
CA PHE A 181 -12.06 -15.68 -5.53
C PHE A 181 -11.37 -16.51 -6.63
N SER A 182 -11.90 -17.70 -6.95
CA SER A 182 -11.32 -18.58 -7.97
C SER A 182 -11.28 -17.95 -9.36
N LYS A 183 -12.24 -17.07 -9.70
CA LYS A 183 -12.23 -16.32 -10.96
C LYS A 183 -10.99 -15.44 -11.12
N PHE A 184 -10.41 -14.99 -10.02
CA PHE A 184 -9.30 -14.04 -9.98
C PHE A 184 -7.98 -14.68 -9.53
N ASN A 185 -7.92 -16.02 -9.47
CA ASN A 185 -6.78 -16.75 -8.91
C ASN A 185 -6.39 -16.28 -7.49
N LYS A 186 -7.41 -16.02 -6.65
CA LYS A 186 -7.24 -15.58 -5.25
C LYS A 186 -7.83 -16.61 -4.29
N GLU A 187 -7.55 -16.42 -3.01
CA GLU A 187 -8.05 -17.24 -1.90
C GLU A 187 -8.78 -16.41 -0.83
N ALA A 188 -9.92 -16.92 -0.34
CA ALA A 188 -10.80 -16.22 0.60
C ALA A 188 -10.21 -16.00 2.01
N GLY A 189 -9.25 -16.84 2.42
CA GLY A 189 -8.52 -16.71 3.68
C GLY A 189 -7.33 -15.76 3.61
N SER A 190 -6.90 -15.42 2.41
CA SER A 190 -5.60 -14.79 2.14
C SER A 190 -5.73 -13.37 1.62
N HIS A 191 -6.94 -12.98 1.20
CA HIS A 191 -7.22 -11.68 0.61
C HIS A 191 -8.50 -11.06 1.18
N TYR A 192 -8.56 -9.73 1.12
CA TYR A 192 -9.79 -8.97 1.23
C TYR A 192 -10.22 -8.50 -0.17
N PRO A 193 -11.41 -8.91 -0.65
CA PRO A 193 -11.98 -8.36 -1.85
C PRO A 193 -12.70 -7.05 -1.52
N ILE A 194 -12.52 -6.05 -2.39
CA ILE A 194 -13.11 -4.72 -2.26
C ILE A 194 -13.95 -4.45 -3.49
N HIS A 195 -15.18 -3.99 -3.30
CA HIS A 195 -15.97 -3.48 -4.41
C HIS A 195 -15.54 -2.04 -4.74
N TRP A 196 -14.92 -1.87 -5.89
CA TRP A 196 -14.43 -0.59 -6.40
C TRP A 196 -15.40 -0.03 -7.44
N SER A 197 -16.46 0.60 -6.97
CA SER A 197 -17.46 1.24 -7.83
C SER A 197 -16.81 2.28 -8.75
N LYS A 198 -17.06 2.24 -10.06
CA LYS A 198 -16.55 3.27 -11.01
C LYS A 198 -17.18 4.65 -10.81
N LYS A 199 -18.37 4.69 -10.21
CA LYS A 199 -19.09 5.91 -9.90
C LYS A 199 -19.75 5.82 -8.54
N ILE A 200 -19.68 6.91 -7.77
CA ILE A 200 -20.41 7.08 -6.52
C ILE A 200 -21.26 8.34 -6.67
N LYS A 201 -22.59 8.20 -6.53
CA LYS A 201 -23.55 9.31 -6.72
C LYS A 201 -23.33 10.10 -8.03
N GLY A 202 -23.03 9.39 -9.12
CA GLY A 202 -22.77 9.97 -10.44
C GLY A 202 -21.36 10.53 -10.66
N GLN A 203 -20.55 10.70 -9.61
CA GLN A 203 -19.16 11.15 -9.73
C GLN A 203 -18.23 9.98 -10.01
N LYS A 204 -17.32 10.14 -10.97
CA LYS A 204 -16.34 9.11 -11.33
C LYS A 204 -15.34 8.93 -10.19
N THR A 205 -15.16 7.70 -9.74
CA THR A 205 -14.12 7.38 -8.76
C THR A 205 -12.75 7.38 -9.43
N LEU A 206 -11.73 7.73 -8.66
CA LEU A 206 -10.39 7.79 -9.16
C LEU A 206 -9.87 6.37 -9.39
N HIS A 207 -9.29 6.11 -10.55
CA HIS A 207 -8.73 4.79 -10.86
C HIS A 207 -7.53 4.50 -9.93
N PRO A 208 -7.40 3.28 -9.36
CA PRO A 208 -6.35 2.93 -8.39
C PRO A 208 -4.96 2.71 -8.99
N ARG A 209 -4.73 3.12 -10.25
CA ARG A 209 -3.42 2.91 -10.89
C ARG A 209 -2.39 3.76 -10.15
N GLY A 210 -1.28 3.17 -9.72
CA GLY A 210 -0.27 3.82 -8.86
C GLY A 210 -0.49 3.61 -7.36
N CYS A 211 -1.65 3.07 -6.95
CA CYS A 211 -1.89 2.73 -5.54
C CYS A 211 -1.37 1.34 -5.16
N SER A 212 -0.98 0.48 -6.12
CA SER A 212 -0.44 -0.85 -5.86
C SER A 212 0.71 -0.82 -4.85
N GLY A 213 0.68 -1.72 -3.88
CA GLY A 213 1.55 -1.76 -2.71
C GLY A 213 1.11 -0.84 -1.55
N GLY A 214 0.05 -0.05 -1.73
CA GLY A 214 -0.47 0.85 -0.71
C GLY A 214 -1.06 0.13 0.50
N PRO A 215 -0.94 0.73 1.71
CA PRO A 215 -1.46 0.14 2.93
C PRO A 215 -2.98 0.17 2.96
N TYR A 216 -3.56 -0.93 3.45
CA TYR A 216 -4.98 -1.09 3.69
C TYR A 216 -5.26 -1.22 5.18
N TRP A 217 -6.17 -0.40 5.70
CA TRP A 217 -6.38 -0.20 7.12
C TRP A 217 -7.79 -0.57 7.55
N PHE A 218 -7.90 -1.09 8.77
CA PHE A 218 -9.15 -1.23 9.50
C PHE A 218 -9.21 -0.23 10.64
N ILE A 219 -10.36 0.43 10.78
CA ILE A 219 -10.75 1.18 11.96
C ILE A 219 -12.00 0.49 12.53
N PRO A 220 -11.87 -0.27 13.64
CA PRO A 220 -12.97 -1.04 14.20
C PRO A 220 -14.13 -0.17 14.67
N ASN A 221 -13.82 1.02 15.20
CA ASN A 221 -14.78 1.99 15.71
C ASN A 221 -14.46 3.38 15.15
N LYS A 222 -15.33 3.92 14.30
CA LYS A 222 -15.12 5.23 13.65
C LYS A 222 -15.09 6.40 14.63
N ASN A 223 -15.65 6.25 15.83
CA ASN A 223 -15.57 7.27 16.89
C ASN A 223 -14.21 7.23 17.62
N LYS A 224 -13.34 6.30 17.27
CA LYS A 224 -12.01 6.12 17.84
C LYS A 224 -10.98 5.87 16.74
N ILE A 225 -10.84 6.83 15.83
CA ILE A 225 -9.94 6.71 14.66
C ILE A 225 -8.46 6.39 15.01
N ASN A 226 -8.01 6.71 16.23
CA ASN A 226 -6.68 6.36 16.73
C ASN A 226 -6.49 4.84 16.99
N GLU A 227 -7.58 4.07 17.06
CA GLU A 227 -7.59 2.61 17.11
C GLU A 227 -7.59 2.03 15.68
N TYR A 228 -6.54 2.32 14.90
CA TYR A 228 -6.35 1.80 13.54
C TYR A 228 -5.40 0.60 13.50
N TYR A 229 -5.59 -0.25 12.49
CA TYR A 229 -4.78 -1.44 12.25
C TYR A 229 -4.49 -1.65 10.77
N LEU A 230 -3.22 -1.87 10.41
CA LEU A 230 -2.82 -2.29 9.07
C LEU A 230 -3.32 -3.72 8.82
N ALA A 231 -4.25 -3.87 7.89
CA ALA A 231 -4.92 -5.12 7.56
C ALA A 231 -4.34 -5.79 6.32
N GLY A 232 -3.72 -5.03 5.41
CA GLY A 232 -3.11 -5.63 4.24
C GLY A 232 -2.44 -4.67 3.28
N VAL A 233 -2.09 -5.20 2.11
CA VAL A 233 -1.41 -4.52 1.02
C VAL A 233 -2.30 -4.58 -0.22
N PHE A 234 -2.64 -3.43 -0.80
CA PHE A 234 -3.41 -3.41 -2.04
C PHE A 234 -2.55 -3.85 -3.22
N ILE A 235 -3.03 -4.83 -3.99
CA ILE A 235 -2.21 -5.45 -5.05
C ILE A 235 -2.77 -5.23 -6.43
N GLU A 236 -4.08 -5.38 -6.63
CA GLU A 236 -4.63 -5.44 -7.99
C GLU A 236 -6.07 -4.95 -8.07
N TYR A 237 -6.44 -4.42 -9.24
CA TYR A 237 -7.80 -3.99 -9.57
C TYR A 237 -8.26 -4.55 -10.92
N TYR A 238 -9.36 -5.28 -10.89
CA TYR A 238 -10.03 -5.89 -12.03
C TYR A 238 -11.13 -4.94 -12.55
N GLU A 239 -10.77 -4.06 -13.48
CA GLU A 239 -11.64 -2.97 -13.93
C GLU A 239 -12.99 -3.43 -14.50
N LYS A 240 -13.03 -4.58 -15.20
CA LYS A 240 -14.27 -5.10 -15.78
C LYS A 240 -15.27 -5.53 -14.70
N ASP A 241 -14.78 -6.04 -13.59
CA ASP A 241 -15.57 -6.60 -12.50
C ASP A 241 -15.79 -5.61 -11.35
N GLU A 242 -15.12 -4.46 -11.38
CA GLU A 242 -15.17 -3.46 -10.31
C GLU A 242 -14.72 -4.06 -8.96
N ILE A 243 -13.76 -4.98 -8.99
CA ILE A 243 -13.23 -5.65 -7.79
C ILE A 243 -11.74 -5.34 -7.66
N ALA A 244 -11.34 -4.95 -6.47
CA ALA A 244 -9.96 -4.78 -6.05
C ALA A 244 -9.60 -5.88 -5.04
N PHE A 245 -8.34 -6.27 -5.00
CA PHE A 245 -7.83 -7.21 -4.00
C PHE A 245 -6.73 -6.58 -3.16
N VAL A 246 -6.81 -6.89 -1.87
CA VAL A 246 -5.80 -6.62 -0.88
C VAL A 246 -5.30 -7.95 -0.35
N THR A 247 -3.99 -8.18 -0.37
CA THR A 247 -3.37 -9.31 0.30
C THR A 247 -3.31 -9.02 1.79
N ARG A 248 -3.72 -9.98 2.61
CA ARG A 248 -3.73 -9.83 4.06
C ARG A 248 -2.32 -9.61 4.63
N ILE A 249 -2.22 -8.84 5.71
CA ILE A 249 -0.94 -8.43 6.29
C ILE A 249 -0.11 -9.62 6.80
N GLU A 250 -0.77 -10.71 7.21
CA GLU A 250 -0.15 -11.96 7.63
C GLU A 250 0.86 -12.46 6.59
N HIS A 251 0.54 -12.41 5.30
CA HIS A 251 1.43 -12.86 4.23
C HIS A 251 2.62 -11.92 4.00
N ALA A 252 2.47 -10.62 4.27
CA ALA A 252 3.61 -9.70 4.24
C ALA A 252 4.56 -9.98 5.41
N ILE A 253 4.03 -10.33 6.57
CA ILE A 253 4.82 -10.71 7.75
C ILE A 253 5.54 -12.05 7.50
N GLU A 254 4.86 -13.04 6.92
CA GLU A 254 5.46 -14.31 6.49
C GLU A 254 6.62 -14.08 5.50
N LEU A 255 6.45 -13.15 4.55
CA LEU A 255 7.51 -12.77 3.61
C LEU A 255 8.71 -12.13 4.34
N VAL A 256 8.45 -11.25 5.30
CA VAL A 256 9.48 -10.58 6.11
C VAL A 256 10.25 -11.58 6.99
N GLN A 257 9.59 -12.59 7.54
CA GLN A 257 10.23 -13.65 8.34
C GLN A 257 11.30 -14.43 7.55
N GLN A 258 11.22 -14.45 6.22
CA GLN A 258 12.23 -15.11 5.37
C GLN A 258 13.59 -14.40 5.35
N PHE A 259 13.68 -13.17 5.88
CA PHE A 259 14.96 -12.50 6.09
C PHE A 259 15.71 -13.10 7.29
N ASP A 260 14.99 -13.52 8.33
CA ASP A 260 15.57 -14.07 9.57
C ASP A 260 15.99 -15.54 9.41
N ALA A 261 15.34 -16.28 8.51
CA ALA A 261 15.58 -17.71 8.27
C ALA A 261 16.98 -18.04 7.69
N LYS A 262 17.82 -17.04 7.39
CA LYS A 262 19.21 -17.24 6.90
C LYS A 262 20.26 -17.35 8.02
N HIS A 263 19.85 -17.28 9.29
CA HIS A 263 20.76 -17.33 10.45
C HIS A 263 20.61 -18.61 11.31
N ILE A 264 20.05 -19.69 10.76
CA ILE A 264 20.04 -21.04 11.37
C ILE A 264 20.93 -21.97 10.54
#